data_AF-A0A9X7UC01-F1
#
_entry.id   AF-A0A9X7UC01-F1
#
_cell.length_a   1.000
_cell.length_b   1.000
_cell.length_c   1.000
_cell.angle_alpha   90.00
_cell.angle_beta   90.00
_cell.angle_gamma   90.00
#
_symmetry.space_group_name_H-M   'P 1'
#
loop_
_entity.id
_entity.type
_entity.pdbx_description
1 polymer ?
#
loop_
_entity_poly.entity_id
_entity_poly.type
_entity_poly.pdbx_seq_one_letter_code
_entity_poly.pdbx_strand_id
1 'polypeptide(L)'
;MHIGKFRKVIGGYAGRLQTLGLDLDIRILPAEQKIRATAPDWHVVLARGDARIDVGCGWTRTSDKAGPFIALLLDCPSFARPLRANLMRSDRNPADHALLWSRSLPRPREA
;
A
#
# COMPACT_ATOMS: atom_id res chain seq x y z
N MET A 1 -9.64 -7.26 5.42
CA MET A 1 -9.27 -8.39 4.54
C MET A 1 -7.78 -8.33 4.28
N HIS A 2 -7.07 -9.45 4.42
CA HIS A 2 -5.64 -9.53 4.08
C HIS A 2 -5.51 -9.80 2.58
N ILE A 3 -4.76 -8.95 1.87
CA ILE A 3 -4.62 -9.00 0.41
C ILE A 3 -3.16 -9.00 -0.05
N GLY A 4 -2.21 -9.27 0.85
CA GLY A 4 -0.82 -9.30 0.45
C GLY A 4 0.15 -9.30 1.61
N LYS A 5 1.29 -9.94 1.40
CA LYS A 5 2.35 -10.09 2.41
C LYS A 5 3.62 -9.43 1.92
N PHE A 6 4.27 -8.68 2.80
CA PHE A 6 5.43 -7.86 2.51
C PHE A 6 6.52 -8.07 3.54
N ARG A 7 7.74 -7.73 3.16
CA ARG A 7 8.91 -7.65 4.05
C ARG A 7 9.62 -6.34 3.81
N LYS A 8 10.26 -5.86 4.88
CA LYS A 8 11.18 -4.74 4.77
C LYS A 8 12.43 -5.19 4.02
N VAL A 9 12.87 -4.39 3.06
CA VAL A 9 14.08 -4.61 2.27
C VAL A 9 14.94 -3.35 2.29
N ILE A 10 16.15 -3.42 1.76
CA ILE A 10 17.00 -2.24 1.57
C ILE A 10 16.23 -1.26 0.67
N GLY A 11 16.02 -0.04 1.16
CA GLY A 11 15.33 1.00 0.39
C GLY A 11 13.80 0.89 0.32
N GLY A 12 13.14 0.07 1.14
CA GLY A 12 11.66 0.08 1.20
C GLY A 12 11.02 -1.23 1.65
N TYR A 13 9.95 -1.62 0.97
CA TYR A 13 9.24 -2.89 1.19
C TYR A 13 9.05 -3.62 -0.13
N ALA A 14 9.12 -4.95 -0.07
CA ALA A 14 8.83 -5.81 -1.21
C ALA A 14 7.84 -6.90 -0.78
N GLY A 15 6.94 -7.26 -1.67
CA GLY A 15 5.94 -8.26 -1.37
C GLY A 15 5.02 -8.51 -2.55
N ARG A 16 3.91 -9.16 -2.23
CA ARG A 16 2.95 -9.63 -3.24
C ARG A 16 1.56 -9.16 -2.89
N LEU A 17 0.87 -8.60 -3.87
CA LEU A 17 -0.55 -8.28 -3.84
C LEU A 17 -1.33 -9.48 -4.38
N GLN A 18 -2.18 -10.06 -3.54
CA GLN A 18 -3.01 -11.22 -3.88
C GLN A 18 -4.48 -10.94 -3.57
N THR A 19 -5.29 -11.03 -4.62
CA THR A 19 -6.76 -10.96 -4.57
C THR A 19 -7.33 -12.08 -5.45
N LEU A 20 -8.66 -12.20 -5.54
CA LEU A 20 -9.29 -13.23 -6.38
C LEU A 20 -8.87 -13.15 -7.87
N GLY A 21 -8.58 -11.95 -8.38
CA GLY A 21 -8.25 -11.73 -9.79
C GLY A 21 -6.88 -11.11 -10.06
N LEU A 22 -6.05 -10.93 -9.04
CA LEU A 22 -4.72 -10.31 -9.16
C LEU A 22 -3.72 -11.07 -8.30
N ASP A 23 -2.58 -11.41 -8.90
CA ASP A 23 -1.39 -11.91 -8.21
C ASP A 23 -0.16 -11.21 -8.80
N LEU A 24 0.36 -10.21 -8.10
CA LEU A 24 1.41 -9.32 -8.60
C LEU A 24 2.46 -9.09 -7.52
N ASP A 25 3.74 -9.22 -7.90
CA ASP A 25 4.85 -8.77 -7.07
C ASP A 25 4.99 -7.25 -7.19
N ILE A 26 5.04 -6.55 -6.06
CA ILE A 26 5.14 -5.09 -5.99
C ILE A 26 6.22 -4.65 -4.99
N ARG A 27 6.80 -3.47 -5.23
CA ARG A 27 7.71 -2.80 -4.32
C ARG A 27 7.14 -1.46 -3.88
N ILE A 28 7.41 -1.09 -2.64
CA ILE A 28 7.05 0.19 -2.03
C ILE A 28 8.36 0.91 -1.75
N LEU A 29 8.61 1.97 -2.50
CA LEU A 29 9.86 2.73 -2.51
C LEU A 29 9.62 4.14 -1.96
N PRO A 30 10.58 4.77 -1.26
CA PRO A 30 10.46 6.17 -0.85
C PRO A 30 10.17 7.09 -2.03
N ALA A 31 9.36 8.12 -1.81
CA ALA A 31 9.18 9.19 -2.78
C ALA A 31 10.41 10.08 -2.89
N GLU A 32 10.73 10.50 -4.12
CA GLU A 32 11.82 11.43 -4.41
C GLU A 32 11.39 12.84 -3.99
N GLN A 33 11.80 13.23 -2.77
CA GLN A 33 11.55 14.53 -2.13
C GLN A 33 10.07 14.93 -1.93
N LYS A 34 9.71 15.28 -0.70
CA LYS A 34 8.39 15.87 -0.41
C LYS A 34 8.33 17.31 -0.89
N ILE A 35 7.70 17.53 -2.03
CA ILE A 35 7.46 18.87 -2.57
C ILE A 35 6.42 19.64 -1.72
N ARG A 36 5.49 18.93 -1.06
CA ARG A 36 4.44 19.50 -0.19
C ARG A 36 4.08 18.54 0.94
N ALA A 37 3.44 19.04 2.01
CA ALA A 37 3.03 18.22 3.16
C ALA A 37 2.08 17.06 2.79
N THR A 38 1.25 17.25 1.76
CA THR A 38 0.30 16.24 1.26
C THR A 38 0.91 15.28 0.24
N ALA A 39 2.16 15.51 -0.19
CA ALA A 39 2.84 14.64 -1.13
C ALA A 39 3.03 13.25 -0.52
N PRO A 40 2.99 12.19 -1.35
CA PRO A 40 3.21 10.83 -0.87
C PRO A 40 4.60 10.67 -0.27
N ASP A 41 4.70 9.82 0.75
CA ASP A 41 5.97 9.35 1.33
C ASP A 41 6.57 8.20 0.51
N TRP A 42 5.71 7.49 -0.24
CA TRP A 42 6.05 6.25 -0.92
C TRP A 42 5.45 6.18 -2.33
N HIS A 43 6.17 5.57 -3.27
CA HIS A 43 5.63 5.07 -4.54
C HIS A 43 5.47 3.56 -4.49
N VAL A 44 4.44 3.06 -5.16
CA VAL A 44 4.21 1.63 -5.34
C VAL A 44 4.45 1.30 -6.80
N VAL A 45 5.34 0.34 -7.05
CA VAL A 45 5.76 -0.05 -8.39
C VAL A 45 5.62 -1.54 -8.59
N LEU A 46 5.36 -1.99 -9.82
CA LEU A 46 5.44 -3.40 -10.16
C LEU A 46 6.89 -3.89 -10.04
N ALA A 47 7.07 -5.09 -9.49
CA ALA A 47 8.36 -5.75 -9.39
C ALA A 47 8.60 -6.68 -10.61
N ARG A 48 8.31 -6.20 -11.82
CA ARG A 48 8.40 -6.98 -13.06
C ARG A 48 9.22 -6.26 -14.13
N GLY A 49 10.30 -6.91 -14.57
CA GLY A 49 11.19 -6.38 -15.60
C GLY A 49 11.98 -5.15 -15.13
N ASP A 50 12.63 -4.48 -16.09
CA ASP A 50 13.54 -3.36 -15.81
C ASP A 50 12.83 -2.00 -15.82
N ALA A 51 11.59 -1.95 -16.32
CA ALA A 51 10.81 -0.73 -16.37
C ALA A 51 10.08 -0.48 -15.05
N ARG A 52 10.25 0.72 -14.49
CA ARG A 52 9.47 1.18 -13.35
C ARG A 52 8.04 1.50 -13.81
N ILE A 53 7.09 0.65 -13.42
CA ILE A 53 5.66 0.88 -13.66
C ILE A 53 5.03 1.27 -12.32
N ASP A 54 4.70 2.55 -12.15
CA ASP A 54 4.00 3.04 -10.97
C ASP A 54 2.52 2.58 -10.99
N VAL A 55 2.06 2.02 -9.88
CA VAL A 55 0.70 1.48 -9.68
C VAL A 55 0.01 2.06 -8.45
N GLY A 56 0.66 3.03 -7.80
CA GLY A 56 0.10 3.70 -6.64
C GLY A 56 1.14 4.48 -5.84
N CYS A 57 0.68 4.93 -4.68
CA CYS A 57 1.48 5.71 -3.74
C CYS A 57 1.06 5.43 -2.30
N GLY A 58 1.82 5.95 -1.35
CA GLY A 58 1.56 5.75 0.07
C GLY A 58 1.98 6.90 0.96
N TRP A 59 1.38 6.94 2.15
CA TRP A 59 1.66 7.91 3.20
C TRP A 59 1.94 7.20 4.51
N THR A 60 2.98 7.62 5.20
CA THR A 60 3.25 7.13 6.56
C THR A 60 2.24 7.76 7.50
N ARG A 61 1.53 6.93 8.28
CA ARG A 61 0.55 7.37 9.27
C ARG A 61 0.78 6.66 10.59
N THR A 62 0.26 7.24 11.65
CA THR A 62 0.27 6.63 12.99
C THR A 62 -1.17 6.57 13.50
N SER A 63 -1.53 5.46 14.13
CA SER A 63 -2.81 5.26 14.80
C SER A 63 -2.55 4.93 16.26
N ASP A 64 -3.36 5.46 17.18
CA ASP A 64 -3.24 5.18 18.61
C ASP A 64 -3.34 3.67 18.91
N LYS A 65 -4.12 2.94 18.12
CA LYS A 65 -4.38 1.51 18.33
C LYS A 65 -3.36 0.59 17.66
N ALA A 66 -2.78 1.00 16.54
CA ALA A 66 -1.98 0.13 15.67
C ALA A 66 -0.53 0.60 15.49
N GLY A 67 -0.17 1.76 16.03
CA GLY A 67 1.15 2.35 15.84
C GLY A 67 1.37 2.85 14.40
N PRO A 68 2.63 2.91 13.92
CA PRO A 68 2.96 3.38 12.59
C PRO A 68 2.59 2.37 11.51
N PHE A 69 1.98 2.84 10.43
CA PHE A 69 1.59 2.06 9.26
C PHE A 69 1.73 2.89 7.98
N ILE A 70 1.69 2.22 6.82
CA ILE A 70 1.67 2.92 5.53
C ILE A 70 0.28 2.79 4.92
N ALA A 71 -0.41 3.91 4.75
CA ALA A 71 -1.65 3.96 4.00
C ALA A 71 -1.33 4.02 2.50
N LEU A 72 -1.71 2.99 1.76
CA LEU A 72 -1.52 2.88 0.31
C LEU A 72 -2.80 3.22 -0.44
N LEU A 73 -2.61 3.89 -1.57
CA LEU A 73 -3.61 4.10 -2.62
C LEU A 73 -3.06 3.46 -3.89
N LEU A 74 -3.63 2.33 -4.29
CA LEU A 74 -3.33 1.68 -5.56
C LEU A 74 -4.37 2.13 -6.58
N ASP A 75 -3.92 2.63 -7.71
CA ASP A 75 -4.81 3.16 -8.74
C ASP A 75 -4.24 2.81 -10.10
N CYS A 76 -5.02 2.09 -10.89
CA CYS A 76 -4.64 1.72 -12.25
C CYS A 76 -5.89 1.62 -13.13
N PRO A 77 -5.76 1.71 -14.47
CA PRO A 77 -6.90 1.67 -15.38
C PRO A 77 -7.77 0.40 -15.26
N SER A 78 -7.20 -0.71 -14.76
CA SER A 78 -7.94 -1.95 -14.53
C SER A 78 -8.84 -1.90 -13.29
N PHE A 79 -8.72 -0.88 -12.44
CA PHE A 79 -9.54 -0.72 -11.25
C PHE A 79 -10.70 0.23 -11.53
N ALA A 80 -11.93 -0.21 -11.26
CA ALA A 80 -13.11 0.66 -11.35
C ALA A 80 -13.08 1.85 -10.38
N ARG A 81 -12.24 1.78 -9.33
CA ARG A 81 -11.97 2.84 -8.36
C ARG A 81 -10.64 2.57 -7.67
N PRO A 82 -9.96 3.61 -7.15
CA PRO A 82 -8.73 3.42 -6.38
C PRO A 82 -8.92 2.44 -5.20
N LEU A 83 -7.97 1.52 -5.04
CA LEU A 83 -7.92 0.56 -3.95
C LEU A 83 -7.11 1.16 -2.79
N ARG A 84 -7.77 1.35 -1.64
CA ARG A 84 -7.13 1.82 -0.41
C ARG A 84 -6.81 0.65 0.52
N ALA A 85 -5.55 0.51 0.92
CA ALA A 85 -5.11 -0.54 1.82
C ALA A 85 -4.05 -0.03 2.80
N ASN A 86 -3.91 -0.66 3.95
CA ASN A 86 -2.95 -0.29 4.98
C ASN A 86 -1.91 -1.39 5.12
N LEU A 87 -0.64 -1.05 4.92
CA LEU A 87 0.48 -1.93 5.22
C LEU A 87 0.78 -1.81 6.72
N MET A 88 0.51 -2.88 7.45
CA MET A 88 0.73 -2.94 8.90
C MET A 88 1.75 -4.02 9.23
N ARG A 89 2.54 -3.80 10.28
CA ARG A 89 3.43 -4.83 10.80
C ARG A 89 2.60 -6.02 11.30
N SER A 90 3.07 -7.24 11.05
CA SER A 90 2.39 -8.45 11.51
C SER A 90 2.67 -8.69 13.00
N ASP A 91 1.63 -9.01 13.77
CA ASP A 91 1.77 -9.37 15.19
C ASP A 91 2.44 -10.74 15.38
N ARG A 92 2.35 -11.62 14.38
CA ARG A 92 2.90 -13.00 14.46
C ARG A 92 4.39 -13.06 14.17
N ASN A 93 4.85 -12.27 13.21
CA ASN A 93 6.25 -12.21 12.84
C ASN A 93 6.63 -10.74 12.61
N PRO A 94 7.46 -10.15 13.48
CA PRO A 94 7.82 -8.73 13.39
C PRO A 94 8.59 -8.35 12.12
N ALA A 95 9.11 -9.32 11.36
CA ALA A 95 9.75 -9.10 10.05
C ALA A 95 8.75 -9.01 8.89
N ASP A 96 7.56 -9.59 9.06
CA ASP A 96 6.51 -9.62 8.05
C ASP A 96 5.55 -8.42 8.23
N HIS A 97 5.01 -7.95 7.11
CA HIS A 97 3.97 -6.92 7.06
C HIS A 97 2.78 -7.46 6.27
N ALA A 98 1.58 -7.14 6.73
CA ALA A 98 0.33 -7.53 6.10
C ALA A 98 -0.31 -6.30 5.45
N LEU A 99 -0.71 -6.46 4.18
CA LEU A 99 -1.49 -5.46 3.46
C LEU A 99 -2.97 -5.72 3.70
N LEU A 100 -3.60 -4.84 4.48
CA LEU A 100 -4.98 -4.98 4.87
C LEU A 100 -5.86 -4.01 4.09
N TRP A 101 -6.82 -4.56 3.36
CA TRP A 101 -7.84 -3.81 2.65
C TRP A 101 -9.18 -3.89 3.38
N SER A 102 -9.91 -2.79 3.37
CA SER A 102 -11.31 -2.73 3.78
C SER A 102 -12.12 -2.00 2.71
N ARG A 103 -13.35 -2.46 2.49
CA ARG A 103 -14.29 -1.76 1.62
C ARG A 103 -14.89 -0.62 2.44
N SER A 104 -14.52 0.63 2.14
CA SER A 104 -15.28 1.77 2.64
C SER A 104 -16.66 1.72 2.01
N LEU A 105 -17.69 1.50 2.82
CA LEU A 105 -19.06 1.82 2.40
C LEU A 105 -19.13 3.34 2.19
N PRO A 106 -19.84 3.82 1.16
CA PRO A 106 -20.13 5.24 1.05
C PRO A 106 -20.70 5.71 2.38
N ARG A 107 -20.14 6.79 2.95
CA ARG A 107 -20.80 7.45 4.07
C ARG A 107 -22.17 7.88 3.56
N PRO A 108 -23.29 7.50 4.19
CA PRO A 108 -24.59 8.02 3.80
C PRO A 108 -24.47 9.53 3.74
N ARG A 109 -24.95 10.15 2.66
CA ARG A 109 -25.14 11.59 2.69
C ARG A 109 -26.15 11.84 3.81
N GLU A 110 -25.76 12.58 4.84
CA GLU A 110 -26.77 13.16 5.74
C GLU A 110 -27.72 13.98 4.85
N ALA A 111 -29.00 13.63 4.94
CA ALA A 111 -30.08 14.26 4.20
C ALA A 111 -30.46 15.60 4.84
#